data_AF-A0A2N2CJL5-F1
#
_entry.id   AF-A0A2N2CJL5-F1
#
_cell.length_a   1.000
_cell.length_b   1.000
_cell.length_c   1.000
_cell.angle_alpha   90.00
_cell.angle_beta   90.00
_cell.angle_gamma   90.00
#
_symmetry.space_group_name_H-M   'P 1'
#
loop_
_entity.id
_entity.type
_entity.pdbx_description
1 polymer ?
#
loop_
_entity_poly.entity_id
_entity_poly.type
_entity_poly.pdbx_seq_one_letter_code
_entity_poly.pdbx_strand_id
1 'polypeptide(L)'
;MALILILVAIVAFIIAYVTYGSWLAKEWGIDISRKTPAHTMTDGVDYVPAKAPVLLGHHFASIAGAGPIVGPIAASMFGWLPVFLWIVLGSIFVGGVHDFSSLFSSIRHEGKSIGHVIEKNIGLSGKKLFDLFAWLTLALVIAAFANIVVNTFVAVPAVGTTSILFIILAVGFGYATNRLNVPLGIATVFGVLLVIACIWLGLIFPIVLPFNVWYIIILVYIFIASVAPVYI
;
A
#
# COMPACT_ATOMS: atom_id res chain seq x y z
N MET A 1 -24.78 -16.15 6.47
CA MET A 1 -23.80 -16.70 5.51
C MET A 1 -22.52 -15.86 5.43
N ALA A 2 -22.59 -14.57 5.09
CA ALA A 2 -21.40 -13.71 4.97
C ALA A 2 -20.53 -13.66 6.25
N LEU A 3 -21.14 -13.52 7.42
CA LEU A 3 -20.42 -13.53 8.70
C LEU A 3 -19.61 -14.83 8.92
N ILE A 4 -20.18 -15.97 8.54
CA ILE A 4 -19.51 -17.28 8.67
C ILE A 4 -18.29 -17.33 7.76
N LEU A 5 -18.41 -16.87 6.50
CA LEU A 5 -17.29 -16.82 5.57
C LEU A 5 -16.15 -15.91 6.07
N ILE A 6 -16.50 -14.76 6.64
CA ILE A 6 -15.52 -13.84 7.25
C ILE A 6 -14.81 -14.51 8.42
N LEU A 7 -15.55 -15.17 9.32
CA LEU A 7 -14.96 -15.88 10.46
C LEU A 7 -14.03 -17.02 10.00
N VAL A 8 -14.45 -17.78 8.99
CA VAL A 8 -13.62 -18.83 8.39
C VAL A 8 -12.34 -18.26 7.79
N ALA A 9 -12.42 -17.14 7.07
CA ALA A 9 -11.24 -16.47 6.50
C ALA A 9 -10.29 -15.96 7.59
N ILE A 10 -10.81 -15.33 8.66
CA ILE A 10 -10.02 -14.86 9.80
C ILE A 10 -9.28 -16.04 10.45
N VAL A 11 -9.98 -17.13 10.74
CA VAL A 11 -9.38 -18.33 11.34
C VAL A 11 -8.32 -18.92 10.40
N ALA A 12 -8.59 -19.01 9.09
CA ALA A 12 -7.64 -19.49 8.11
C ALA A 12 -6.37 -18.61 8.05
N PHE A 13 -6.51 -17.29 8.08
CA PHE A 13 -5.37 -16.36 8.10
C PHE A 13 -4.56 -16.44 9.40
N ILE A 14 -5.21 -16.60 10.56
CA ILE A 14 -4.51 -16.81 11.83
C ILE A 14 -3.72 -18.12 11.80
N ILE A 15 -4.35 -19.21 11.36
CA ILE A 15 -3.68 -20.51 11.23
C ILE A 15 -2.49 -20.40 10.27
N ALA A 16 -2.69 -19.81 9.10
CA ALA A 16 -1.63 -19.61 8.11
C ALA A 16 -0.47 -18.76 8.64
N TYR A 17 -0.76 -17.67 9.35
CA TYR A 17 0.25 -16.81 9.96
C TYR A 17 1.10 -17.58 10.99
N VAL A 18 0.46 -18.29 11.92
CA VAL A 18 1.15 -19.02 12.99
C VAL A 18 1.89 -20.26 12.48
N THR A 19 1.37 -20.94 11.45
CA THR A 19 1.97 -22.17 10.92
C THR A 19 2.89 -21.90 9.74
N TYR A 20 2.32 -21.61 8.58
CA TYR A 20 3.04 -21.42 7.32
C TYR A 20 3.96 -20.20 7.37
N GLY A 21 3.49 -19.07 7.93
CA GLY A 21 4.29 -17.87 8.12
C GLY A 21 5.50 -18.10 9.04
N SER A 22 5.30 -18.76 10.18
CA SER A 22 6.40 -19.14 11.08
C SER A 22 7.37 -20.13 10.45
N TRP A 23 6.86 -21.10 9.67
CA TRP A 23 7.70 -22.04 8.92
C TRP A 23 8.58 -21.30 7.90
N LEU A 24 8.00 -20.40 7.10
CA LEU A 24 8.74 -19.56 6.15
C LEU A 24 9.80 -18.70 6.86
N ALA A 25 9.45 -18.05 7.97
CA ALA A 25 10.37 -17.24 8.74
C ALA A 25 11.58 -18.04 9.27
N LYS A 26 11.33 -19.28 9.71
CA LYS A 26 12.37 -20.20 10.16
C LYS A 26 13.24 -20.67 9.00
N GLU A 27 12.63 -21.11 7.90
CA GLU A 27 13.33 -21.62 6.72
C GLU A 27 14.22 -20.55 6.07
N TRP A 28 13.75 -19.31 6.02
CA TRP A 28 14.52 -18.17 5.51
C TRP A 28 15.53 -17.61 6.52
N GLY A 29 15.60 -18.17 7.72
CA GLY A 29 16.59 -17.79 8.73
C GLY A 29 16.44 -16.35 9.21
N ILE A 30 15.21 -15.91 9.47
CA ILE A 30 14.94 -14.58 10.04
C ILE A 30 15.49 -14.53 11.46
N ASP A 31 16.31 -13.52 11.72
CA ASP A 31 16.98 -13.30 13.00
C ASP A 31 16.58 -11.93 13.53
N ILE A 32 15.83 -11.92 14.64
CA ILE A 32 15.28 -10.71 15.26
C ILE A 32 16.40 -9.88 15.93
N SER A 33 17.56 -10.48 16.23
CA SER A 33 18.70 -9.77 16.81
C SER A 33 19.43 -8.89 15.79
N ARG A 34 19.23 -9.15 14.49
CA ARG A 34 19.93 -8.46 13.41
C ARG A 34 19.27 -7.11 13.14
N LYS A 35 20.03 -6.03 13.32
CA LYS A 35 19.57 -4.67 13.00
C LYS A 35 19.30 -4.52 11.51
N THR A 36 18.23 -3.80 11.16
CA THR A 36 17.88 -3.51 9.77
C THR A 36 18.78 -2.42 9.18
N PRO A 37 18.90 -2.33 7.84
CA PRO A 37 19.65 -1.27 7.16
C PRO A 37 19.26 0.14 7.59
N ALA A 38 17.99 0.37 7.91
CA ALA A 38 17.50 1.65 8.42
C ALA A 38 18.23 2.11 9.70
N HIS A 39 18.71 1.17 10.52
CA HIS A 39 19.46 1.46 11.76
C HIS A 39 20.98 1.39 11.60
N THR A 40 21.50 0.64 10.64
CA THR A 40 22.95 0.47 10.44
C THR A 40 23.53 1.45 9.42
N MET A 41 22.70 1.95 8.50
CA MET A 41 23.08 2.84 7.39
C MET A 41 22.33 4.17 7.45
N THR A 42 21.91 4.60 8.65
CA THR A 42 21.09 5.81 8.84
C THR A 42 21.77 7.05 8.26
N ASP A 43 21.11 7.70 7.30
CA ASP A 43 21.60 8.91 6.62
C ASP A 43 20.61 10.08 6.72
N GLY A 44 19.42 9.86 7.26
CA GLY A 44 18.37 10.88 7.37
C GLY A 44 17.66 11.18 6.04
N VAL A 45 17.97 10.43 4.97
CA VAL A 45 17.40 10.62 3.62
C VAL A 45 16.80 9.30 3.11
N ASP A 46 17.64 8.30 2.81
CA ASP A 46 17.20 6.99 2.28
C ASP A 46 16.96 5.98 3.41
N TYR A 47 17.69 6.09 4.52
CA TYR A 47 17.65 5.18 5.66
C TYR A 47 17.20 5.93 6.91
N VAL A 48 15.90 5.88 7.18
CA VAL A 48 15.28 6.50 8.36
C VAL A 48 14.53 5.44 9.18
N PRO A 49 14.90 5.21 10.46
CA PRO A 49 14.16 4.33 11.34
C PRO A 49 12.71 4.79 11.53
N ALA A 50 11.76 3.90 11.27
CA ALA A 50 10.34 4.12 11.49
C ALA A 50 9.78 3.14 12.52
N LYS A 51 8.76 3.57 13.27
CA LYS A 51 8.06 2.71 14.23
C LYS A 51 7.26 1.63 13.49
N ALA A 52 7.20 0.42 14.05
CA ALA A 52 6.52 -0.71 13.41
C ALA A 52 5.04 -0.44 13.02
N PRO A 53 4.21 0.27 13.82
CA PRO A 53 2.84 0.58 13.40
C PRO A 53 2.77 1.51 12.18
N VAL A 54 3.76 2.39 12.00
CA VAL A 54 3.84 3.28 10.83
C VAL A 54 4.23 2.49 9.59
N LEU A 55 5.23 1.60 9.73
CA LEU A 55 5.64 0.69 8.65
C LEU A 55 4.50 -0.23 8.22
N LEU A 56 3.74 -0.77 9.17
CA LEU A 56 2.55 -1.57 8.88
C LEU A 56 1.53 -0.78 8.06
N GLY A 57 1.29 0.49 8.41
CA GLY A 57 0.41 1.37 7.67
C GLY A 57 0.89 1.61 6.23
N HIS A 58 2.19 1.84 6.03
CA HIS A 58 2.77 1.98 4.69
C HIS A 58 2.60 0.70 3.86
N HIS A 59 2.93 -0.45 4.42
CA HIS A 59 2.76 -1.73 3.73
C HIS A 59 1.29 -2.01 3.40
N PHE A 60 0.39 -1.77 4.35
CA PHE A 60 -1.05 -1.92 4.14
C PHE A 60 -1.53 -1.04 2.99
N ALA A 61 -1.15 0.24 2.98
CA ALA A 61 -1.53 1.16 1.92
C ALA A 61 -0.94 0.79 0.55
N SER A 62 0.27 0.23 0.50
CA SER A 62 0.89 -0.22 -0.75
C SER A 62 0.21 -1.43 -1.39
N ILE A 63 -0.47 -2.27 -0.58
CA ILE A 63 -1.18 -3.47 -1.06
C ILE A 63 -2.67 -3.17 -1.27
N ALA A 64 -3.25 -2.32 -0.42
CA ALA A 64 -4.65 -1.93 -0.47
C ALA A 64 -4.89 -0.93 -1.62
N GLY A 65 -5.11 -1.47 -2.83
CA GLY A 65 -5.44 -0.69 -4.02
C GLY A 65 -6.85 -0.96 -4.57
N ALA A 66 -7.17 -0.32 -5.70
CA ALA A 66 -8.39 -0.62 -6.45
C ALA A 66 -8.40 -2.06 -6.99
N GLY A 67 -7.22 -2.65 -7.25
CA GLY A 67 -7.06 -4.02 -7.75
C GLY A 67 -7.74 -5.07 -6.86
N PRO A 68 -7.40 -5.19 -5.57
CA PRO A 68 -8.07 -6.09 -4.62
C PRO A 68 -9.60 -5.89 -4.46
N ILE A 69 -10.17 -4.78 -4.93
CA ILE A 69 -11.62 -4.54 -4.91
C ILE A 69 -12.23 -4.97 -6.24
N VAL A 70 -11.72 -4.42 -7.35
CA VAL A 70 -12.27 -4.65 -8.70
C VAL A 70 -12.03 -6.09 -9.14
N GLY A 71 -10.90 -6.69 -8.78
CA GLY A 71 -10.55 -8.07 -9.14
C GLY A 71 -11.59 -9.09 -8.66
N PRO A 72 -11.88 -9.17 -7.34
CA PRO A 72 -12.94 -10.03 -6.81
C PRO A 72 -14.33 -9.75 -7.38
N ILE A 73 -14.68 -8.48 -7.63
CA ILE A 73 -15.96 -8.10 -8.24
C ILE A 73 -16.03 -8.64 -9.67
N ALA A 74 -14.97 -8.49 -10.47
CA ALA A 74 -14.92 -9.07 -11.81
C ALA A 74 -14.97 -10.60 -11.75
N ALA A 75 -14.23 -11.22 -10.82
CA ALA A 75 -14.19 -12.66 -10.64
C ALA A 75 -15.51 -13.26 -10.11
N SER A 76 -16.43 -12.45 -9.56
CA SER A 76 -17.71 -12.95 -9.03
C SER A 76 -18.58 -13.58 -10.11
N MET A 77 -18.30 -13.30 -11.39
CA MET A 77 -18.93 -13.99 -12.52
C MET A 77 -18.68 -15.52 -12.50
N PHE A 78 -17.61 -15.99 -11.86
CA PHE A 78 -17.30 -17.41 -11.67
C PHE A 78 -17.99 -18.02 -10.44
N GLY A 79 -18.83 -17.26 -9.74
CA GLY A 79 -19.52 -17.66 -8.53
C GLY A 79 -18.79 -17.27 -7.25
N TRP A 80 -19.53 -17.20 -6.14
CA TRP A 80 -19.03 -16.70 -4.86
C TRP A 80 -17.96 -17.61 -4.23
N LEU A 81 -18.09 -18.93 -4.40
CA LEU A 81 -17.20 -19.90 -3.75
C LEU A 81 -15.79 -19.91 -4.38
N PRO A 82 -15.63 -19.98 -5.72
CA PRO A 82 -14.31 -19.85 -6.34
C PRO A 82 -13.60 -18.53 -6.00
N VAL A 83 -14.35 -17.41 -5.97
CA VAL A 83 -13.80 -16.11 -5.57
C VAL A 83 -13.33 -16.13 -4.11
N PHE A 84 -14.16 -16.64 -3.20
CA PHE A 84 -13.79 -16.73 -1.80
C PHE A 84 -12.53 -17.59 -1.59
N LEU A 85 -12.47 -18.76 -2.21
CA LEU A 85 -11.30 -19.64 -2.13
C LEU A 85 -10.06 -18.98 -2.74
N TRP A 86 -10.18 -18.30 -3.88
CA TRP A 86 -9.08 -17.58 -4.50
C TRP A 86 -8.57 -16.44 -3.61
N ILE A 87 -9.46 -15.66 -2.99
CA ILE A 87 -9.07 -14.60 -2.07
C ILE A 87 -8.32 -15.19 -0.88
N VAL A 88 -8.87 -16.22 -0.23
CA VAL A 88 -8.26 -16.79 0.99
C VAL A 88 -6.96 -17.52 0.67
N LEU A 89 -6.99 -18.49 -0.23
CA LEU A 89 -5.82 -19.31 -0.55
C LEU A 89 -4.77 -18.52 -1.33
N GLY A 90 -5.18 -17.68 -2.29
CA GLY A 90 -4.28 -16.81 -3.05
C GLY A 90 -3.57 -15.81 -2.14
N SER A 91 -4.26 -15.23 -1.16
CA SER A 91 -3.61 -14.35 -0.18
C SER A 91 -2.59 -15.10 0.69
N ILE A 92 -2.89 -16.34 1.10
CA ILE A 92 -2.00 -17.14 1.96
C ILE A 92 -0.75 -17.60 1.21
N PHE A 93 -0.92 -18.22 0.04
CA PHE A 93 0.16 -18.94 -0.64
C PHE A 93 0.86 -18.14 -1.73
N VAL A 94 0.25 -17.06 -2.23
CA VAL A 94 0.82 -16.25 -3.31
C VAL A 94 1.11 -14.84 -2.80
N GLY A 95 0.08 -14.07 -2.46
CA GLY A 95 0.24 -12.65 -2.09
C GLY A 95 1.11 -12.44 -0.85
N GLY A 96 0.75 -13.07 0.27
CA GLY A 96 1.49 -12.93 1.52
C GLY A 96 2.93 -13.42 1.43
N VAL A 97 3.18 -14.51 0.70
CA VAL A 97 4.54 -15.04 0.49
C VAL A 97 5.35 -14.12 -0.41
N HIS A 98 4.76 -13.59 -1.47
CA HIS A 98 5.39 -12.64 -2.39
C HIS A 98 5.81 -11.36 -1.67
N ASP A 99 4.91 -10.77 -0.88
CA ASP A 99 5.19 -9.53 -0.17
C ASP A 99 6.22 -9.75 0.95
N PHE A 100 6.13 -10.88 1.67
CA PHE A 100 7.11 -11.21 2.70
C PHE A 100 8.51 -11.48 2.12
N SER A 101 8.59 -12.26 1.03
CA SER A 101 9.86 -12.59 0.38
C SER A 101 10.52 -11.38 -0.27
N SER A 102 9.74 -10.50 -0.90
CA SER A 102 10.27 -9.27 -1.51
C SER A 102 10.84 -8.32 -0.46
N LEU A 103 10.15 -8.12 0.66
CA LEU A 103 10.64 -7.32 1.79
C LEU A 103 11.90 -7.93 2.40
N PHE A 104 11.88 -9.23 2.68
CA PHE A 104 13.03 -9.92 3.28
C PHE A 104 14.25 -9.87 2.36
N SER A 105 14.05 -10.09 1.06
CA SER A 105 15.11 -10.01 0.05
C SER A 105 15.72 -8.61 -0.03
N SER A 106 14.88 -7.56 -0.04
CA SER A 106 15.36 -6.18 -0.04
C SER A 106 16.19 -5.86 1.21
N ILE A 107 15.71 -6.22 2.41
CA ILE A 107 16.44 -6.00 3.67
C ILE A 107 17.80 -6.71 3.68
N ARG A 108 17.87 -7.93 3.12
CA ARG A 108 19.13 -8.69 2.97
C ARG A 108 20.11 -8.07 1.97
N HIS A 109 19.61 -7.22 1.08
CA HIS A 109 20.39 -6.44 0.12
C HIS A 109 20.38 -4.96 0.52
N GLU A 110 20.58 -4.66 1.80
CA GLU A 110 20.76 -3.29 2.31
C GLU A 110 19.57 -2.37 2.00
N GLY A 111 18.35 -2.90 1.88
CA GLY A 111 17.15 -2.12 1.53
C GLY A 111 17.10 -1.66 0.07
N LYS A 112 17.89 -2.26 -0.83
CA LYS A 112 17.89 -1.93 -2.26
C LYS A 112 16.65 -2.50 -2.97
N SER A 113 16.38 -1.98 -4.17
CA SER A 113 15.25 -2.40 -5.00
C SER A 113 15.38 -3.84 -5.50
N ILE A 114 14.26 -4.46 -5.87
CA ILE A 114 14.25 -5.82 -6.46
C ILE A 114 15.08 -5.88 -7.76
N GLY A 115 15.09 -4.82 -8.56
CA GLY A 115 15.96 -4.74 -9.73
C GLY A 115 17.45 -4.88 -9.39
N HIS A 116 17.89 -4.32 -8.25
CA HIS A 116 19.26 -4.52 -7.76
C HIS A 116 19.53 -5.96 -7.28
N VAL A 117 18.55 -6.60 -6.64
CA VAL A 117 18.64 -8.02 -6.29
C VAL A 117 18.80 -8.87 -7.54
N ILE A 118 18.04 -8.58 -8.60
CA ILE A 118 18.12 -9.28 -9.89
C ILE A 118 19.48 -9.04 -10.54
N GLU A 119 20.00 -7.81 -10.52
CA GLU A 119 21.33 -7.50 -11.03
C GLU A 119 22.42 -8.35 -10.39
N LYS A 120 22.37 -8.49 -9.06
CA LYS A 120 23.38 -9.24 -8.29
C LYS A 120 23.33 -10.75 -8.58
N ASN A 121 22.15 -11.31 -8.84
CA ASN A 121 21.96 -12.76 -8.97
C ASN A 121 21.89 -13.25 -10.43
N ILE A 122 21.37 -12.45 -11.35
CA ILE A 122 21.17 -12.81 -12.77
C ILE A 122 22.11 -12.00 -13.67
N GLY A 123 22.40 -10.74 -13.31
CA GLY A 123 23.24 -9.83 -14.07
C GLY A 123 22.49 -8.62 -14.64
N LEU A 124 23.26 -7.71 -15.25
CA LEU A 124 22.77 -6.41 -15.70
C LEU A 124 21.65 -6.50 -16.76
N SER A 125 21.74 -7.46 -17.68
CA SER A 125 20.71 -7.68 -18.69
C SER A 125 19.37 -8.10 -18.07
N GLY A 126 19.41 -8.95 -17.04
CA GLY A 126 18.22 -9.37 -16.29
C GLY A 126 17.56 -8.18 -15.59
N LYS A 127 18.35 -7.32 -14.96
CA LYS A 127 17.86 -6.08 -14.35
C LYS A 127 17.18 -5.18 -15.38
N LYS A 128 17.84 -4.91 -16.52
CA LYS A 128 17.26 -4.03 -17.56
C LYS A 128 15.91 -4.55 -18.07
N LEU A 129 15.79 -5.86 -18.30
CA LEU A 129 14.54 -6.46 -18.75
C LEU A 129 13.45 -6.38 -17.67
N PHE A 130 13.81 -6.67 -16.42
CA PHE A 130 12.88 -6.58 -15.30
C PHE A 130 12.42 -5.14 -15.07
N ASP A 131 13.33 -4.17 -15.05
CA ASP A 131 13.02 -2.76 -14.84
C ASP A 131 12.14 -2.23 -15.98
N LEU A 132 12.38 -2.64 -17.23
CA LEU A 132 11.51 -2.29 -18.37
C LEU A 132 10.11 -2.87 -18.19
N PHE A 133 10.01 -4.16 -17.84
CA PHE A 133 8.73 -4.81 -17.59
C PHE A 133 7.98 -4.12 -16.44
N ALA A 134 8.64 -3.91 -15.30
CA ALA A 134 8.06 -3.25 -14.14
C ALA A 134 7.60 -1.83 -14.48
N TRP A 135 8.38 -1.06 -15.23
CA TRP A 135 8.01 0.28 -15.67
C TRP A 135 6.76 0.27 -16.55
N LEU A 136 6.68 -0.62 -17.54
CA LEU A 136 5.50 -0.76 -18.40
C LEU A 136 4.26 -1.19 -17.59
N THR A 137 4.41 -2.14 -16.65
CA THR A 137 3.33 -2.57 -15.77
C THR A 137 2.87 -1.44 -14.87
N LEU A 138 3.77 -0.67 -14.26
CA LEU A 138 3.42 0.47 -13.42
C LEU A 138 2.69 1.55 -14.22
N ALA A 139 3.11 1.83 -15.46
CA ALA A 139 2.41 2.78 -16.33
C ALA A 139 0.96 2.32 -16.61
N LEU A 140 0.76 1.03 -16.89
CA LEU A 140 -0.57 0.44 -17.08
C LEU A 140 -1.43 0.52 -15.81
N VAL A 141 -0.86 0.17 -14.65
CA VAL A 141 -1.56 0.18 -13.37
C VAL A 141 -1.96 1.60 -12.98
N ILE A 142 -1.07 2.57 -13.14
CA ILE A 142 -1.36 3.99 -12.89
C ILE A 142 -2.50 4.46 -13.78
N ALA A 143 -2.48 4.15 -15.08
CA ALA A 143 -3.55 4.53 -16.00
C ALA A 143 -4.91 3.91 -15.61
N ALA A 144 -4.92 2.60 -15.29
CA ALA A 144 -6.12 1.90 -14.88
C ALA A 144 -6.71 2.47 -13.57
N PHE A 145 -5.86 2.71 -12.57
CA PHE A 145 -6.31 3.21 -11.26
C PHE A 145 -6.72 4.67 -11.33
N ALA A 146 -6.00 5.52 -12.08
CA ALA A 146 -6.41 6.90 -12.33
C ALA A 146 -7.79 6.95 -12.98
N ASN A 147 -8.05 6.09 -13.97
CA ASN A 147 -9.36 6.00 -14.61
C ASN A 147 -10.47 5.62 -13.62
N ILE A 148 -10.25 4.60 -12.78
CA ILE A 148 -11.23 4.18 -11.74
C ILE A 148 -11.51 5.31 -10.75
N VAL A 149 -10.47 5.97 -10.24
CA VAL A 149 -10.60 7.07 -9.27
C VAL A 149 -11.35 8.26 -9.87
N VAL A 150 -10.99 8.68 -11.07
CA VAL A 150 -11.62 9.84 -11.73
C VAL A 150 -13.08 9.55 -12.07
N ASN A 151 -13.40 8.36 -12.56
CA ASN A 151 -14.80 7.96 -12.76
C ASN A 151 -15.59 8.02 -11.45
N THR A 152 -14.99 7.60 -10.34
CA THR A 152 -15.60 7.69 -9.02
C THR A 152 -15.84 9.14 -8.60
N PHE A 153 -14.89 10.05 -8.86
CA PHE A 153 -15.03 11.47 -8.51
C PHE A 153 -16.08 12.19 -9.35
N VAL A 154 -16.22 11.82 -10.63
CA VAL A 154 -17.28 12.36 -11.50
C VAL A 154 -18.65 11.84 -11.08
N ALA A 155 -18.75 10.54 -10.75
CA ALA A 155 -20.01 9.93 -10.33
C ALA A 155 -20.44 10.38 -8.93
N VAL A 156 -19.49 10.56 -8.01
CA VAL A 156 -19.72 10.96 -6.62
C VAL A 156 -18.76 12.12 -6.24
N PRO A 157 -19.10 13.37 -6.57
CA PRO A 157 -18.25 14.55 -6.35
C PRO A 157 -17.80 14.77 -4.89
N ALA A 158 -18.60 14.31 -3.93
CA ALA A 158 -18.24 14.37 -2.51
C ALA A 158 -16.95 13.57 -2.20
N VAL A 159 -16.71 12.47 -2.91
CA VAL A 159 -15.48 11.65 -2.76
C VAL A 159 -14.26 12.41 -3.24
N GLY A 160 -14.36 13.13 -4.36
CA GLY A 160 -13.26 13.97 -4.88
C GLY A 160 -12.86 15.06 -3.89
N THR A 161 -13.85 15.76 -3.33
CA THR A 161 -13.61 16.80 -2.31
C THR A 161 -12.98 16.22 -1.05
N THR A 162 -13.55 15.13 -0.54
CA THR A 162 -13.03 14.42 0.64
C THR A 162 -11.58 13.99 0.41
N SER A 163 -11.25 13.52 -0.79
CA SER A 163 -9.89 13.07 -1.13
C SER A 163 -8.87 14.21 -1.11
N ILE A 164 -9.22 15.40 -1.63
CA ILE A 164 -8.35 16.59 -1.55
C ILE A 164 -8.11 16.98 -0.10
N LEU A 165 -9.17 17.06 0.71
CA LEU A 165 -9.06 17.40 2.13
C LEU A 165 -8.22 16.35 2.89
N PHE A 166 -8.37 15.07 2.53
CA PHE A 166 -7.59 13.99 3.11
C PHE A 166 -6.10 14.07 2.75
N ILE A 167 -5.73 14.48 1.53
CA ILE A 167 -4.33 14.71 1.15
C ILE A 167 -3.72 15.82 2.01
N ILE A 168 -4.43 16.94 2.20
CA ILE A 168 -3.97 18.05 3.05
C ILE A 168 -3.79 17.58 4.49
N LEU A 169 -4.77 16.82 5.01
CA LEU A 169 -4.71 16.25 6.34
C LEU A 169 -3.54 15.29 6.50
N ALA A 170 -3.26 14.44 5.52
CA ALA A 170 -2.16 13.47 5.55
C ALA A 170 -0.80 14.17 5.64
N VAL A 171 -0.58 15.24 4.87
CA VAL A 171 0.63 16.07 4.96
C VAL A 171 0.73 16.74 6.34
N GLY A 172 -0.36 17.30 6.84
CA GLY A 172 -0.40 17.90 8.19
C GLY A 172 -0.14 16.88 9.30
N PHE A 173 -0.65 15.67 9.17
CA PHE A 173 -0.42 14.55 10.10
C PHE A 173 1.04 14.09 10.08
N GLY A 174 1.63 13.94 8.90
CA GLY A 174 3.06 13.63 8.72
C GLY A 174 3.92 14.69 9.40
N TYR A 175 3.66 15.96 9.11
CA TYR A 175 4.38 17.07 9.73
C TYR A 175 4.24 17.11 11.26
N ALA A 176 3.03 16.90 11.80
CA ALA A 176 2.80 16.90 13.24
C ALA A 176 3.53 15.76 13.96
N THR A 177 3.58 14.58 13.36
CA THR A 177 4.22 13.39 13.96
C THR A 177 5.73 13.38 13.78
N ASN A 178 6.23 13.76 12.59
CA ASN A 178 7.65 13.69 12.23
C ASN A 178 8.44 14.95 12.62
N ARG A 179 7.82 16.15 12.61
CA ARG A 179 8.51 17.42 12.90
C ARG A 179 8.14 18.02 14.26
N LEU A 180 6.87 17.99 14.63
CA LEU A 180 6.40 18.53 15.91
C LEU A 180 6.48 17.52 17.06
N ASN A 181 6.90 16.27 16.78
CA ASN A 181 7.03 15.19 17.76
C ASN A 181 5.75 14.92 18.58
N VAL A 182 4.57 15.18 17.98
CA VAL A 182 3.29 14.87 18.62
C VAL A 182 3.21 13.36 18.88
N PRO A 183 2.85 12.91 20.09
CA PRO A 183 2.68 11.50 20.37
C PRO A 183 1.72 10.84 19.39
N LEU A 184 2.16 9.73 18.78
CA LEU A 184 1.41 9.03 17.72
C LEU A 184 -0.04 8.73 18.12
N GLY A 185 -0.28 8.33 19.37
CA GLY A 185 -1.64 8.04 19.85
C GLY A 185 -2.57 9.26 19.81
N ILE A 186 -2.08 10.44 20.22
CA ILE A 186 -2.84 11.69 20.19
C ILE A 186 -3.08 12.11 18.74
N ALA A 187 -2.03 12.08 17.93
CA ALA A 187 -2.13 12.41 16.50
C ALA A 187 -3.16 11.52 15.81
N THR A 188 -3.18 10.21 16.07
CA THR A 188 -4.15 9.28 15.48
C THR A 188 -5.58 9.59 15.89
N VAL A 189 -5.85 9.87 17.18
CA VAL A 189 -7.21 10.21 17.63
C VAL A 189 -7.72 11.47 16.94
N PHE A 190 -6.92 12.53 16.91
CA PHE A 190 -7.28 13.76 16.19
C PHE A 190 -7.37 13.54 14.69
N GLY A 191 -6.47 12.73 14.11
CA GLY A 191 -6.50 12.35 12.71
C GLY A 191 -7.81 11.69 12.32
N VAL A 192 -8.28 10.70 13.09
CA VAL A 192 -9.57 10.03 12.84
C VAL A 192 -10.74 11.01 12.90
N LEU A 193 -10.77 11.89 13.91
CA LEU A 193 -11.81 12.92 14.02
C LEU A 193 -11.79 13.88 12.83
N LEU A 194 -10.60 14.30 12.39
CA LEU A 194 -10.43 15.16 11.23
C LEU A 194 -10.80 14.47 9.92
N VAL A 195 -10.55 13.17 9.78
CA VAL A 195 -11.03 12.39 8.62
C VAL A 195 -12.55 12.40 8.55
N ILE A 196 -13.24 12.20 9.68
CA ILE A 196 -14.71 12.29 9.74
C ILE A 196 -15.16 13.70 9.35
N ALA A 197 -14.46 14.73 9.81
CA ALA A 197 -14.74 16.11 9.41
C ALA A 197 -14.50 16.34 7.90
N CYS A 198 -13.45 15.77 7.30
CA CYS A 198 -13.20 15.84 5.86
C CYS A 198 -14.33 15.19 5.05
N ILE A 199 -14.84 14.03 5.49
CA ILE A 199 -15.98 13.37 4.86
C ILE A 199 -17.23 14.26 4.96
N TRP A 200 -17.51 14.77 6.15
CA TRP A 200 -18.67 15.62 6.39
C TRP A 200 -18.61 16.91 5.55
N LEU A 201 -17.46 17.58 5.50
CA LEU A 201 -17.23 18.75 4.64
C LEU A 201 -17.33 18.41 3.15
N GLY A 202 -16.81 17.25 2.74
CA GLY A 202 -16.90 16.77 1.35
C GLY A 202 -18.33 16.52 0.90
N LEU A 203 -19.22 16.09 1.81
CA LEU A 203 -20.65 15.93 1.54
C LEU A 203 -21.37 17.28 1.38
N ILE A 204 -20.94 18.31 2.11
CA ILE A 204 -21.57 19.65 2.07
C ILE A 204 -21.07 20.48 0.87
N PHE A 205 -19.78 20.37 0.53
CA PHE A 205 -19.14 21.18 -0.51
C PHE A 205 -18.59 20.32 -1.67
N PRO A 206 -19.45 19.60 -2.42
CA PRO A 206 -19.00 18.74 -3.51
C PRO A 206 -18.41 19.56 -4.67
N ILE A 207 -17.12 19.35 -4.95
CA ILE A 207 -16.43 19.88 -6.12
C ILE A 207 -16.79 19.05 -7.36
N VAL A 208 -17.60 19.64 -8.24
CA VAL A 208 -17.98 19.04 -9.52
C VAL A 208 -17.04 19.54 -10.61
N LEU A 209 -16.22 18.64 -11.15
CA LEU A 209 -15.33 18.92 -12.28
C LEU A 209 -15.51 17.84 -13.36
N PRO A 210 -15.29 18.19 -14.63
CA PRO A 210 -15.35 17.21 -15.71
C PRO A 210 -14.19 16.21 -15.63
N PHE A 211 -14.40 15.03 -16.22
CA PHE A 211 -13.44 13.92 -16.22
C PHE A 211 -12.02 14.36 -16.58
N ASN A 212 -11.85 15.11 -17.68
CA ASN A 212 -10.53 15.51 -18.18
C ASN A 212 -9.76 16.38 -17.16
N VAL A 213 -10.46 17.25 -16.43
CA VAL A 213 -9.84 18.11 -15.42
C VAL A 213 -9.40 17.28 -14.22
N TRP A 214 -10.26 16.40 -13.71
CA TRP A 214 -9.90 15.48 -12.63
C TRP A 214 -8.73 14.55 -13.02
N TYR A 215 -8.72 14.06 -14.25
CA TYR A 215 -7.66 13.19 -14.75
C TYR A 215 -6.30 13.88 -14.72
N ILE A 216 -6.22 15.14 -15.17
CA ILE A 216 -4.99 15.94 -15.10
C ILE A 216 -4.59 16.17 -13.63
N ILE A 217 -5.53 16.56 -12.76
CA ILE A 217 -5.26 16.79 -11.33
C ILE A 217 -4.66 15.54 -10.68
N ILE A 218 -5.25 14.37 -10.93
CA ILE A 218 -4.78 13.10 -10.37
C ILE A 218 -3.39 12.73 -10.90
N LEU A 219 -3.11 12.93 -12.19
CA LEU A 219 -1.78 12.66 -12.74
C LEU A 219 -0.70 13.58 -12.16
N VAL A 220 -1.01 14.88 -12.01
CA VAL A 220 -0.10 15.84 -11.37
C VAL A 220 0.13 15.45 -9.91
N TYR A 221 -0.93 15.08 -9.19
CA TYR A 221 -0.82 14.59 -7.82
C TYR A 221 0.07 13.35 -7.72
N ILE A 222 -0.15 12.34 -8.57
CA ILE A 222 0.65 11.10 -8.58
C ILE A 222 2.13 11.42 -8.84
N PHE A 223 2.43 12.33 -9.76
CA PHE A 223 3.80 12.76 -10.01
C PHE A 223 4.44 13.45 -8.80
N ILE A 224 3.73 14.35 -8.13
CA ILE A 224 4.23 15.01 -6.92
C ILE A 224 4.44 13.97 -5.81
N ALA A 225 3.47 13.08 -5.60
CA ALA A 225 3.50 12.07 -4.56
C ALA A 225 4.61 11.02 -4.78
N SER A 226 4.98 10.72 -6.02
CA SER A 226 6.05 9.74 -6.31
C SER A 226 7.46 10.28 -6.07
N VAL A 227 7.63 11.61 -6.06
CA VAL A 227 8.93 12.27 -5.83
C VAL A 227 9.05 12.79 -4.39
N ALA A 228 7.93 13.04 -3.72
CA ALA A 228 7.93 13.53 -2.35
C ALA A 228 8.52 12.49 -1.37
N PRO A 229 9.42 12.90 -0.45
CA PRO A 229 9.94 12.00 0.56
C PRO A 229 8.84 11.52 1.51
N VAL A 230 8.82 10.21 1.77
CA VAL A 230 7.77 9.55 2.57
C VAL A 230 7.78 9.99 4.05
N TYR A 231 8.89 10.54 4.53
CA TYR A 231 9.06 10.97 5.93
C TYR A 231 8.66 12.44 6.20
N ILE A 232 8.05 13.13 5.23
CA ILE A 232 7.54 14.51 5.44
C ILE A 232 6.54 14.57 6.60
#